data_AF-A0A6I5CJH9-F1
#
_entry.id   AF-A0A6I5CJH9-F1
#
_cell.length_a   1.000
_cell.length_b   1.000
_cell.length_c   1.000
_cell.angle_alpha   90.00
_cell.angle_beta   90.00
_cell.angle_gamma   90.00
#
_symmetry.space_group_name_H-M   'P 1'
#
loop_
_entity.id
_entity.type
_entity.pdbx_description
1 polymer ?
#
loop_
_entity_poly.entity_id
_entity_poly.type
_entity_poly.pdbx_seq_one_letter_code
_entity_poly.pdbx_strand_id
1 'polypeptide(L)' 'VPTAPRWFLAVGGQQQGPYDESALAGQVAAGNLNRTTLVWRNGQAAWQPADQIPELAPLLADVPPPLPPQG' A
#
# COMPACT_ATOMS: atom_id res chain seq x y z
N VAL A 1 15.60 -17.22 9.66
CA VAL A 1 15.81 -15.87 9.07
C VAL A 1 14.47 -15.14 9.09
N PRO A 2 14.37 -13.90 9.62
CA PRO A 2 13.10 -13.20 9.63
C PRO A 2 12.76 -12.86 8.19
N THR A 3 11.71 -13.48 7.67
CA THR A 3 11.20 -13.17 6.33
C THR A 3 10.41 -11.89 6.50
N ALA A 4 10.86 -10.79 5.91
CA ALA A 4 10.14 -9.52 5.97
C ALA A 4 8.67 -9.71 5.57
N PRO A 5 7.73 -8.96 6.16
CA PRO A 5 6.32 -9.09 5.83
C PRO A 5 6.10 -8.82 4.34
N ARG A 6 5.63 -9.84 3.63
CA ARG A 6 5.28 -9.77 2.21
C ARG A 6 3.87 -9.22 2.07
N TRP A 7 3.76 -8.04 1.49
CA TRP A 7 2.52 -7.33 1.25
C TRP A 7 2.02 -7.56 -0.17
N PHE A 8 0.70 -7.67 -0.32
CA PHE A 8 0.02 -7.84 -1.59
C PHE A 8 -1.02 -6.74 -1.72
N LEU A 9 -1.12 -6.15 -2.91
CA LEU A 9 -2.01 -5.04 -3.22
C LEU A 9 -3.05 -5.50 -4.24
N ALA A 10 -4.31 -5.10 -4.09
CA ALA A 10 -5.35 -5.30 -5.10
C ALA A 10 -5.51 -4.02 -5.93
N VAL A 11 -4.84 -3.98 -7.07
CA VAL A 11 -4.86 -2.82 -7.99
C VAL A 11 -5.67 -3.20 -9.21
N GLY A 12 -6.76 -2.47 -9.49
CA GLY A 12 -7.62 -2.76 -10.64
C GLY A 12 -8.28 -4.14 -10.61
N GLY A 13 -8.52 -4.70 -9.42
CA GLY A 13 -9.08 -6.05 -9.25
C GLY A 13 -8.05 -7.19 -9.43
N GLN A 14 -6.77 -6.87 -9.60
CA GLN A 14 -5.69 -7.84 -9.69
C GLN A 14 -4.77 -7.75 -8.48
N GLN A 15 -4.36 -8.92 -7.98
CA GLN A 15 -3.33 -9.00 -6.94
C GLN A 15 -1.95 -8.70 -7.54
N GLN A 16 -1.24 -7.76 -6.93
CA GLN A 16 0.14 -7.41 -7.22
C GLN A 16 1.02 -7.64 -5.98
N GLY A 17 2.27 -8.07 -6.19
CA GLY A 17 3.23 -8.37 -5.12
C GLY A 17 3.85 -9.77 -5.26
N PRO A 18 4.54 -10.27 -4.22
CA PRO A 18 4.74 -9.65 -2.91
C PRO A 18 5.67 -8.43 -2.95
N TYR A 19 5.33 -7.40 -2.17
CA TYR A 19 6.13 -6.20 -1.94
C TYR A 19 6.63 -6.16 -0.50
N ASP A 20 7.83 -5.66 -0.30
CA ASP A 20 8.35 -5.29 1.01
C ASP A 20 7.96 -3.84 1.35
N GLU A 21 8.16 -3.41 2.61
CA GLU A 21 7.80 -2.06 3.07
C GLU A 21 8.41 -0.93 2.23
N SER A 22 9.69 -1.04 1.82
CA SER A 22 10.29 -0.06 0.92
C SER A 22 9.63 -0.01 -0.46
N ALA A 23 9.16 -1.15 -0.98
CA ALA A 23 8.47 -1.19 -2.26
C ALA A 23 7.06 -0.58 -2.15
N LEU A 24 6.40 -0.73 -0.99
CA LEU A 24 5.10 -0.10 -0.74
C LEU A 24 5.18 1.42 -0.81
N ALA A 25 6.22 2.05 -0.27
CA ALA A 25 6.42 3.50 -0.41
C ALA A 25 6.45 3.94 -1.88
N GLY A 26 7.12 3.16 -2.74
CA GLY A 26 7.11 3.37 -4.19
C GLY A 26 5.72 3.17 -4.82
N GLN A 27 4.93 2.21 -4.33
CA GLN A 27 3.55 2.00 -4.79
C GLN A 27 2.62 3.14 -4.38
N VAL A 28 2.85 3.75 -3.20
CA VAL A 28 2.12 4.95 -2.77
C VAL A 28 2.43 6.11 -3.68
N ALA A 29 3.73 6.36 -3.94
CA ALA A 29 4.16 7.41 -4.84
C ALA A 29 3.66 7.21 -6.28
N ALA A 30 3.54 5.95 -6.73
CA ALA A 30 2.98 5.60 -8.04
C ALA A 30 1.44 5.69 -8.10
N GLY A 31 0.75 5.86 -6.97
CA GLY A 31 -0.72 5.87 -6.88
C GLY A 31 -1.38 4.49 -6.89
N ASN A 32 -0.61 3.41 -6.94
CA ASN A 32 -1.10 2.02 -6.88
C ASN A 32 -1.58 1.66 -5.47
N LEU A 33 -0.92 2.20 -4.43
CA LEU A 33 -1.31 2.06 -3.04
C LEU A 33 -1.93 3.35 -2.53
N ASN A 34 -3.21 3.29 -2.17
CA ASN A 34 -3.95 4.38 -1.54
C ASN A 34 -4.78 3.84 -0.37
N ARG A 35 -5.44 4.74 0.37
CA ARG A 35 -6.26 4.41 1.55
C ARG A 35 -7.37 3.38 1.27
N THR A 36 -7.90 3.38 0.05
CA THR A 36 -8.97 2.47 -0.40
C THR A 36 -8.45 1.18 -1.03
N THR A 37 -7.16 1.10 -1.39
CA THR A 37 -6.55 -0.09 -1.95
C THR A 37 -6.64 -1.22 -0.95
N LEU A 38 -7.16 -2.37 -1.38
CA LEU A 38 -7.16 -3.56 -0.54
C LEU A 38 -5.75 -4.14 -0.49
N VAL A 39 -5.27 -4.37 0.71
CA VAL A 39 -3.96 -4.89 1.02
C VAL A 39 -4.11 -6.16 1.84
N TRP A 40 -3.26 -7.13 1.58
CA TRP A 40 -3.17 -8.34 2.36
C TRP A 40 -1.71 -8.67 2.64
N ARG A 41 -1.43 -9.21 3.81
CA ARG A 41 -0.12 -9.78 4.15
C ARG A 41 -0.26 -11.12 4.84
N ASN A 42 0.85 -11.85 4.86
CA ASN A 42 0.92 -13.11 5.61
C ASN A 42 0.54 -12.88 7.09
N GLY A 43 -0.42 -13.65 7.59
CA GLY A 43 -0.97 -13.50 8.95
C GLY A 43 -2.28 -12.72 9.05
N GLN A 44 -2.72 -12.02 7.99
CA GLN A 44 -4.08 -11.46 7.95
C GLN A 44 -5.12 -12.51 7.54
N ALA A 45 -6.29 -12.44 8.18
CA ALA A 45 -7.42 -13.31 7.89
C ALA A 45 -8.05 -13.04 6.50
N ALA A 46 -8.05 -11.78 6.06
CA ALA A 46 -8.63 -11.34 4.80
C ALA A 46 -7.96 -10.05 4.31
N TRP A 47 -8.20 -9.71 3.05
CA TRP A 47 -7.83 -8.42 2.46
C TRP A 47 -8.49 -7.29 3.23
N GLN A 48 -7.72 -6.26 3.57
CA GLN A 48 -8.18 -5.09 4.31
C GLN A 48 -7.78 -3.82 3.57
N PRO A 49 -8.60 -2.75 3.60
CA PRO A 49 -8.21 -1.45 3.06
C PRO A 49 -6.91 -0.98 3.71
N ALA A 50 -6.03 -0.35 2.94
CA ALA A 50 -4.75 0.14 3.45
C ALA A 50 -4.92 1.10 4.64
N ASP A 51 -5.99 1.89 4.66
CA ASP A 51 -6.36 2.79 5.77
C ASP A 51 -6.66 2.06 7.09
N GLN A 52 -7.14 0.81 7.03
CA GLN A 52 -7.40 0.00 8.23
C GLN A 52 -6.14 -0.66 8.78
N ILE A 53 -5.01 -0.56 8.06
CA ILE A 53 -3.75 -1.18 8.46
C ILE A 53 -2.86 -0.08 9.05
N PRO A 54 -2.67 -0.05 10.38
CA PRO A 54 -1.92 1.02 11.03
C PRO A 54 -0.45 1.07 10.61
N GLU A 55 0.14 -0.04 10.15
CA GLU A 55 1.51 -0.07 9.60
C GLU A 55 1.63 0.69 8.27
N LEU A 56 0.54 0.82 7.51
CA LEU A 56 0.54 1.59 6.27
C LEU A 56 0.17 3.05 6.48
N ALA A 57 -0.41 3.41 7.63
CA ALA A 57 -0.76 4.79 7.98
C ALA A 57 0.38 5.80 7.74
N PRO A 58 1.64 5.57 8.17
CA PRO A 58 2.75 6.49 7.87
C PRO A 58 3.07 6.57 6.37
N LEU A 59 3.00 5.45 5.64
CA LEU A 59 3.23 5.42 4.19
C LEU A 59 2.13 6.20 3.43
N LEU A 60 0.88 6.06 3.87
CA LEU A 60 -0.29 6.75 3.30
C LEU A 60 -0.39 8.23 3.71
N ALA A 61 0.27 8.61 4.80
CA ALA A 61 0.40 10.01 5.23
C ALA A 61 1.44 10.76 4.40
N ASP A 62 2.44 10.06 3.88
CA ASP A 62 3.50 10.60 3.02
C ASP A 62 3.07 10.74 1.55
N VAL A 63 1.79 10.50 1.20
CA VAL A 63 1.27 10.86 -0.12
C VAL A 63 1.38 12.38 -0.24
N PRO A 64 2.34 12.94 -1.01
CA PRO A 64 2.39 14.38 -1.18
C PRO A 64 1.05 14.80 -1.81
N PRO A 65 0.40 15.87 -1.32
CA PRO A 65 -0.80 16.36 -1.96
C PRO A 65 -0.49 16.57 -3.44
N PRO A 66 -1.35 16.10 -4.36
CA PRO A 66 -1.11 16.28 -5.78
C PRO A 66 -0.84 17.77 -6.02
N LEU A 67 0.27 18.06 -6.72
CA LEU A 67 0.64 19.41 -7.08
C LEU A 67 -0.60 20.09 -7.67
N PRO A 68 -1.00 21.29 -7.19
CA PRO A 68 -2.14 21.98 -7.74
C PRO A 68 -1.94 22.10 -9.26
N PRO A 69 -3.01 21.95 -10.07
CA PRO A 69 -2.88 22.10 -11.51
C PRO A 69 -2.24 23.47 -11.77
N GLN A 70 -1.08 23.46 -12.41
CA GLN A 70 -0.43 24.69 -12.88
C GLN A 70 -1.30 25.20 -14.03
N GLY A 71 -2.26 26.07 -13.70
CA GLY A 71 -3.04 26.83 -14.68
C GLY A 71 -2.20 27.88 -15.36
#